data_AF-A0A0U2WN56-F1
#
_entry.id   AF-A0A0U2WN56-F1
#
_cell.length_a   1.000
_cell.length_b   1.000
_cell.length_c   1.000
_cell.angle_alpha   90.00
_cell.angle_beta   90.00
_cell.angle_gamma   90.00
#
_symmetry.space_group_name_H-M   'P 1'
#
loop_
_entity.id
_entity.type
_entity.pdbx_description
1 polymer ?
#
loop_
_entity_poly.entity_id
_entity_poly.type
_entity_poly.pdbx_seq_one_letter_code
_entity_poly.pdbx_strand_id
1 'polypeptide(L)' 'MVLTFVCDCGNRVDFFDTADTDEHGRAILEPEDDDRLKLMQGEDGMVFRCSFCNRSYRVLAVK' A
#
# COMPACT_ATOMS: atom_id res chain seq x y z
N MET A 1 -3.26 -10.15 -8.97
CA MET A 1 -2.75 -9.71 -7.65
C MET A 1 -1.24 -9.70 -7.70
N VAL A 2 -0.61 -8.56 -7.37
CA VAL A 2 0.86 -8.41 -7.43
C VAL A 2 1.44 -8.20 -6.03
N LEU A 3 0.64 -7.65 -5.11
CA LEU A 3 1.00 -7.44 -3.71
C LEU A 3 -0.23 -7.58 -2.81
N THR A 4 -0.03 -8.02 -1.57
CA THR A 4 -1.09 -8.10 -0.56
C THR A 4 -0.61 -7.48 0.75
N PHE A 5 -1.39 -6.56 1.30
CA PHE A 5 -1.25 -6.09 2.67
C PHE A 5 -2.05 -6.98 3.63
N VAL A 6 -1.41 -7.48 4.68
CA VAL A 6 -2.05 -8.24 5.76
C VAL A 6 -1.75 -7.59 7.10
N CYS A 7 -2.78 -7.17 7.82
CA CYS A 7 -2.69 -6.59 9.15
C CYS A 7 -2.87 -7.66 10.22
N ASP A 8 -2.25 -7.47 11.38
CA ASP A 8 -2.39 -8.36 12.56
C ASP A 8 -3.84 -8.57 13.05
N CYS A 9 -4.75 -7.63 12.74
CA CYS A 9 -6.16 -7.76 13.09
C CYS A 9 -6.97 -8.63 12.11
N GLY A 10 -6.31 -9.23 11.12
CA GLY A 10 -6.93 -10.04 10.06
C GLY A 10 -7.41 -9.24 8.84
N ASN A 11 -7.21 -7.92 8.80
CA ASN A 11 -7.52 -7.14 7.60
C ASN A 11 -6.57 -7.51 6.45
N ARG A 12 -7.13 -7.75 5.27
CA ARG A 12 -6.40 -8.10 4.04
C ARG A 12 -6.82 -7.15 2.93
N VAL A 13 -5.85 -6.53 2.27
CA VAL A 13 -6.07 -5.68 1.10
C VAL A 13 -5.13 -6.14 0.00
N ASP A 14 -5.70 -6.56 -1.12
CA ASP A 14 -4.96 -6.97 -2.29
C ASP A 14 -4.71 -5.75 -3.20
N PHE A 15 -3.56 -5.73 -3.85
CA PHE A 15 -3.16 -4.71 -4.82
C PHE A 15 -3.12 -5.32 -6.21
N PHE A 16 -3.65 -4.58 -7.17
CA PHE A 16 -3.63 -4.92 -8.59
C PHE A 16 -2.76 -3.95 -9.37
N ASP A 17 -2.21 -4.45 -10.47
CA ASP A 17 -1.46 -3.65 -11.44
C ASP A 17 -2.49 -2.93 -12.32
N THR A 18 -2.40 -1.60 -12.39
CA THR A 18 -3.30 -0.80 -13.24
C THR A 18 -2.96 -0.91 -14.72
N ALA A 19 -1.87 -1.61 -15.06
CA ALA A 19 -1.22 -1.63 -16.37
C ALA A 19 -0.64 -0.28 -16.82
N ASP A 20 -0.64 0.72 -15.93
CA ASP A 20 0.06 1.98 -16.12
C ASP A 20 1.46 1.92 -15.49
N THR A 21 2.40 2.64 -16.08
CA THR A 21 3.76 2.78 -15.58
C THR A 21 4.13 4.24 -15.41
N ASP A 22 4.94 4.54 -14.39
CA ASP A 22 5.50 5.88 -14.23
C ASP A 22 6.62 6.19 -15.25
N GLU A 23 7.19 7.40 -15.16
CA GLU A 23 8.28 7.88 -16.04
C GLU A 23 9.57 7.03 -15.97
N HIS A 24 9.68 6.14 -14.98
CA HIS A 24 10.81 5.23 -14.78
C HIS A 24 10.45 3.77 -15.12
N GLY A 25 9.26 3.50 -15.66
CA GLY A 25 8.80 2.17 -16.03
C GLY A 25 8.33 1.30 -14.85
N ARG A 26 8.04 1.90 -13.69
CA ARG A 26 7.51 1.18 -12.52
C ARG A 26 6.00 1.07 -12.63
N ALA A 27 5.48 -0.15 -12.48
CA ALA A 27 4.03 -0.40 -12.49
C ALA A 27 3.33 0.33 -11.34
N ILE A 28 2.21 0.97 -11.65
CA ILE A 28 1.34 1.62 -10.66
C ILE A 28 0.45 0.53 -10.06
N LEU A 29 0.47 0.46 -8.73
CA LEU A 29 -0.33 -0.48 -7.96
C LEU A 29 -1.44 0.28 -7.22
N GLU A 30 -2.66 -0.21 -7.33
CA GLU A 30 -3.81 0.32 -6.57
C GLU A 30 -4.41 -0.76 -5.66
N PRO A 31 -4.88 -0.38 -4.46
CA PRO A 31 -5.59 -1.31 -3.58
C PRO A 31 -7.00 -1.59 -4.14
N GLU A 32 -7.48 -2.82 -4.00
CA GLU A 32 -8.85 -3.18 -4.41
C GLU A 32 -9.94 -2.45 -3.60
N ASP A 33 -9.62 -1.99 -2.38
CA ASP A 33 -10.56 -1.37 -1.46
C ASP A 33 -9.86 -0.29 -0.63
N ASP A 34 -9.98 0.96 -1.09
CA ASP A 34 -9.39 2.16 -0.46
C ASP A 34 -9.94 2.44 0.95
N ASP A 35 -11.12 1.93 1.30
CA ASP A 35 -11.72 2.19 2.62
C ASP A 35 -11.06 1.35 3.71
N ARG A 36 -10.43 0.23 3.34
CA ARG A 36 -9.80 -0.72 4.29
C ARG A 36 -8.38 -0.33 4.69
N LEU A 37 -7.71 0.48 3.88
CA LEU A 37 -6.30 0.81 4.03
C LEU A 37 -6.02 2.24 3.55
N LYS A 38 -5.47 3.07 4.44
CA LYS A 38 -4.98 4.40 4.07
C LYS A 38 -3.50 4.36 3.77
N LEU A 39 -3.12 4.81 2.57
CA LEU A 39 -1.73 4.98 2.17
C LEU A 39 -1.32 6.45 2.28
N MET A 40 -0.15 6.70 2.85
CA MET A 40 0.45 8.03 2.95
C MET A 40 1.91 7.95 2.52
N GLN A 41 2.30 8.71 1.50
CA GLN A 41 3.68 8.82 1.04
C GLN A 41 4.35 10.03 1.69
N GLY A 42 5.61 9.87 2.11
CA GLY A 42 6.48 10.94 2.59
C GLY A 42 7.86 10.84 1.96
N GLU A 43 8.75 11.78 2.30
CA GLU A 43 10.10 11.86 1.70
C GLU A 43 10.96 10.62 1.98
N ASP A 44 10.80 10.00 3.15
CA ASP A 44 11.61 8.85 3.59
C ASP A 44 10.93 7.49 3.36
N GLY A 45 9.75 7.45 2.74
CA GLY A 45 9.03 6.20 2.47
C GLY A 45 7.51 6.31 2.50
N MET A 46 6.84 5.24 2.93
CA MET A 46 5.38 5.10 2.91
C MET A 46 4.84 4.60 4.25
N VAL A 47 3.60 4.98 4.56
CA VAL A 47 2.86 4.51 5.73
C VAL A 47 1.55 3.88 5.29
N PHE A 48 1.35 2.63 5.70
CA PHE A 48 0.12 1.86 5.55
C PHE A 48 -0.65 1.89 6.86
N ARG A 49 -1.84 2.49 6.89
CA ARG A 49 -2.69 2.53 8.08
C ARG A 49 -3.97 1.72 7.87
N CYS A 50 -4.15 0.68 8.67
CA CYS A 50 -5.36 -0.13 8.66
C CYS A 50 -6.55 0.68 9.19
N SER A 51 -7.63 0.80 8.42
CA SER A 51 -8.82 1.56 8.81
C SER A 51 -9.59 0.91 9.96
N PHE A 52 -9.49 -0.42 10.13
CA PHE A 52 -10.22 -1.15 11.17
C PHE A 52 -9.59 -1.02 12.56
N CYS A 53 -8.28 -1.30 12.69
CA CYS A 53 -7.60 -1.32 13.98
C CYS A 53 -6.67 -0.12 14.21
N ASN A 54 -6.58 0.80 13.26
CA ASN A 54 -5.73 2.00 13.29
C ASN A 54 -4.22 1.76 13.45
N ARG A 55 -3.74 0.52 13.30
CA ARG A 55 -2.29 0.24 13.26
C ARG A 55 -1.68 0.82 11.99
N SER A 56 -0.47 1.33 12.14
CA SER A 56 0.33 1.93 11.07
C SER A 56 1.62 1.15 10.87
N TYR A 57 1.92 0.79 9.62
CA TYR A 57 3.13 0.09 9.20
C TYR A 57 3.92 1.04 8.31
N ARG A 58 5.22 1.19 8.59
CA ARG A 58 6.10 2.08 7.83
C ARG A 58 6.98 1.25 6.93
N VAL A 59 7.01 1.59 5.65
CA VAL A 59 7.96 1.07 4.67
C VAL A 59 8.97 2.17 4.43
N LEU A 60 10.23 1.91 4.76
CA LEU A 60 11.32 2.86 4.61
C LEU A 60 11.93 2.70 3.22
N ALA A 61 12.21 3.82 2.55
CA ALA A 61 13.03 3.80 1.35
C ALA A 61 14.46 3.42 1.75
N VAL A 62 14.97 2.32 1.20
CA VAL A 62 16.39 1.99 1.33
C VAL A 62 17.13 2.82 0.28
N LYS A 63 18.03 3.68 0.76
CA LYS A 63 18.91 4.51 -0.08
C LYS A 63 20.06 3.69 -0.67
#